data_AF-A0A956JKL2-F1
#
_entry.id   AF-A0A956JKL2-F1
#
_cell.length_a   1.000
_cell.length_b   1.000
_cell.length_c   1.000
_cell.angle_alpha   90.00
_cell.angle_beta   90.00
_cell.angle_gamma   90.00
#
_symmetry.space_group_name_H-M   'P 1'
#
loop_
_entity.id
_entity.type
_entity.pdbx_description
1 polymer ?
#
loop_
_entity_poly.entity_id
_entity_poly.type
_entity_poly.pdbx_seq_one_letter_code
_entity_poly.pdbx_strand_id
1 'polypeptide(L)'
;MTIARTLRGAAWIAFAAWIVAAPAYRQLAGGRTRWVPTWDLYSNIGLDLVRAQYFAVRRGPDGAEERVALDRYAALGYDDRKAPRWLRMIRGEGGALKIGRELCERLGPGVAVQVEATIATWDGWEPLFADVDDLCEPIAPRRVTRRRRRG
;
A
#
# COMPACT_ATOMS: atom_id res chain seq x y z
N MET A 1 -48.06 27.61 13.86
CA MET A 1 -46.61 27.65 14.17
C MET A 1 -46.09 26.41 14.91
N THR A 2 -46.96 25.61 15.54
CA THR A 2 -46.60 24.45 16.38
C THR A 2 -46.19 23.21 15.58
N ILE A 3 -46.86 22.92 14.45
CA ILE A 3 -46.65 21.72 13.61
C ILE A 3 -45.25 21.68 12.99
N ALA A 4 -44.75 22.82 12.52
CA ALA A 4 -43.40 22.93 11.96
C ALA A 4 -42.31 22.66 13.01
N ARG A 5 -42.56 23.03 14.28
CA ARG A 5 -41.63 22.79 15.40
C ARG A 5 -41.61 21.32 15.81
N THR A 6 -42.77 20.64 15.82
CA THR A 6 -42.85 19.19 16.06
C THR A 6 -42.21 18.37 14.95
N LEU A 7 -42.43 18.73 13.68
CA LEU A 7 -41.80 18.06 12.54
C LEU A 7 -40.27 18.22 12.55
N ARG A 8 -39.77 19.42 12.86
CA ARG A 8 -38.33 19.66 12.96
C ARG A 8 -37.71 18.88 14.11
N GLY A 9 -38.38 18.81 15.26
CA GLY A 9 -37.95 17.99 16.40
C GLY A 9 -37.90 16.50 16.06
N ALA A 10 -38.95 15.97 15.40
CA ALA A 10 -39.00 14.59 14.97
C ALA A 10 -37.88 14.25 13.96
N ALA A 11 -37.59 15.14 13.02
CA ALA A 11 -36.48 14.96 12.07
C ALA A 11 -35.12 14.89 12.78
N TRP A 12 -34.88 15.74 13.79
CA TRP A 12 -33.66 15.70 14.58
C TRP A 12 -33.53 14.42 15.41
N ILE A 13 -34.62 13.96 16.02
CA ILE A 13 -34.63 12.71 16.77
C ILE A 13 -34.36 11.52 15.85
N ALA A 14 -34.98 11.49 14.66
CA ALA A 14 -34.73 10.45 13.65
C ALA A 14 -33.26 10.45 13.18
N PHE A 15 -32.69 11.63 12.97
CA PHE A 15 -31.29 11.78 12.58
C PHE A 15 -30.33 11.35 13.70
N ALA A 16 -30.60 11.75 14.95
CA ALA A 16 -29.82 11.32 16.11
C ALA A 16 -29.90 9.80 16.32
N ALA A 17 -31.10 9.22 16.20
CA ALA A 17 -31.29 7.77 16.25
C ALA A 17 -30.52 7.05 15.13
N TRP A 18 -30.48 7.61 13.93
CA TRP A 18 -29.71 7.06 12.82
C TRP A 18 -28.19 7.08 13.07
N ILE A 19 -27.65 8.18 13.62
CA ILE A 19 -26.23 8.28 14.00
C ILE A 19 -25.86 7.22 15.06
N VAL A 20 -26.71 7.04 16.07
CA VAL A 20 -26.46 6.09 17.17
C VAL A 20 -26.65 4.63 16.73
N ALA A 21 -27.62 4.36 15.85
CA ALA A 21 -27.91 3.02 15.36
C ALA A 21 -26.93 2.54 14.26
N ALA A 22 -26.29 3.46 13.53
CA ALA A 22 -25.38 3.12 12.43
C ALA A 22 -24.16 2.25 12.85
N PRO A 23 -23.50 2.49 14.00
CA PRO A 23 -22.44 1.62 14.52
C PRO A 23 -22.94 0.23 14.91
N ALA A 24 -24.08 0.14 15.60
CA ALA A 24 -24.67 -1.13 16.05
C ALA A 24 -25.12 -1.98 14.85
N TYR A 25 -25.65 -1.34 13.80
CA TYR A 25 -25.98 -1.99 12.54
C TYR A 25 -24.78 -2.68 11.88
N ARG A 26 -23.57 -2.07 11.94
CA ARG A 26 -22.36 -2.73 11.42
C ARG A 26 -22.00 -3.99 12.19
N GLN A 27 -22.21 -4.00 13.50
CA GLN A 27 -21.87 -5.15 14.34
C GLN A 27 -22.85 -6.32 14.16
N LEU A 28 -24.14 -6.03 13.97
CA LEU A 28 -25.18 -7.05 13.84
C LEU A 28 -25.40 -7.56 12.40
N ALA A 29 -25.26 -6.68 11.40
CA ALA A 29 -25.56 -7.00 9.99
C ALA A 29 -24.31 -7.15 9.10
N GLY A 30 -23.10 -7.19 9.69
CA GLY A 30 -21.85 -7.41 8.95
C GLY A 30 -21.49 -6.33 7.93
N GLY A 31 -22.11 -5.15 8.00
CA GLY A 31 -21.72 -3.96 7.24
C GLY A 31 -21.94 -4.03 5.71
N ARG A 32 -22.70 -5.00 5.18
CA ARG A 32 -22.95 -5.15 3.73
C ARG A 32 -24.43 -5.28 3.43
N THR A 33 -25.11 -4.16 3.19
CA THR A 33 -26.39 -4.15 2.47
C THR A 33 -26.36 -3.15 1.33
N ARG A 34 -27.14 -3.42 0.29
CA ARG A 34 -27.27 -2.56 -0.89
C ARG A 34 -27.86 -1.16 -0.58
N TRP A 35 -28.49 -1.01 0.58
CA TRP A 35 -29.30 0.15 0.95
C TRP A 35 -28.59 1.15 1.85
N VAL A 36 -27.51 0.74 2.53
CA VAL A 36 -26.70 1.60 3.40
C VAL A 36 -25.30 1.67 2.82
N PRO A 37 -24.91 2.78 2.15
CA PRO A 37 -23.54 2.96 1.69
C PRO A 37 -22.60 2.82 2.87
N THR A 38 -21.62 1.93 2.76
CA THR A 38 -20.59 1.79 3.77
C THR A 38 -19.80 3.10 3.83
N TRP A 39 -20.04 3.91 4.85
CA TRP A 39 -19.22 5.08 5.18
C TRP A 39 -17.84 4.64 5.68
N ASP A 40 -16.98 4.21 4.77
CA ASP A 40 -15.56 3.92 5.06
C ASP A 40 -14.78 5.23 5.05
N LEU A 41 -15.02 6.08 6.05
CA LEU A 41 -14.38 7.39 6.13
C LEU A 41 -12.86 7.30 6.35
N TYR A 42 -12.34 6.15 6.79
CA TYR A 42 -10.92 6.00 7.16
C TYR A 42 -10.26 4.64 6.83
N SER A 43 -10.99 3.63 6.36
CA SER A 43 -10.46 2.26 6.37
C SER A 43 -9.47 1.95 5.25
N ASN A 44 -9.42 2.75 4.18
CA ASN A 44 -8.68 2.41 2.96
C ASN A 44 -7.51 3.36 2.66
N ILE A 45 -7.27 4.39 3.49
CA ILE A 45 -6.16 5.33 3.29
C ILE A 45 -4.88 4.65 3.78
N GLY A 46 -4.09 4.11 2.85
CA GLY A 46 -2.81 3.48 3.14
C GLY A 46 -2.75 1.99 2.80
N LEU A 47 -3.88 1.35 2.47
CA LEU A 47 -3.85 0.02 1.86
C LEU A 47 -3.05 0.07 0.56
N ASP A 48 -2.31 -1.01 0.30
CA ASP A 48 -1.47 -1.16 -0.88
C ASP A 48 -0.25 -0.22 -0.90
N LEU A 49 -0.02 0.58 0.15
CA LEU A 49 1.19 1.40 0.25
C LEU A 49 2.40 0.49 0.49
N VAL A 50 3.47 0.73 -0.26
CA VAL A 50 4.71 -0.04 -0.15
C VAL A 50 5.81 0.81 0.49
N ARG A 51 6.45 0.26 1.52
CA ARG A 51 7.72 0.73 2.05
C ARG A 51 8.81 -0.13 1.45
N ALA A 52 9.65 0.45 0.59
CA ALA A 52 10.75 -0.26 -0.08
C ALA A 52 12.09 0.43 0.18
N GLN A 53 13.11 -0.37 0.47
CA GLN A 53 14.51 0.01 0.50
C GLN A 53 15.27 -0.79 -0.56
N TYR A 54 16.02 -0.09 -1.41
CA TYR A 54 16.76 -0.69 -2.51
C TYR A 54 18.24 -0.73 -2.18
N PHE A 55 18.93 -1.72 -2.72
CA PHE A 55 20.36 -1.96 -2.51
C PHE A 55 21.00 -2.30 -3.85
N ALA A 56 22.16 -1.72 -4.11
CA ALA A 56 23.03 -2.18 -5.19
C ALA A 56 23.96 -3.24 -4.62
N VAL A 57 24.09 -4.35 -5.32
CA VAL A 57 25.13 -5.33 -5.04
C VAL A 57 26.20 -5.21 -6.12
N ARG A 58 27.42 -4.90 -5.68
CA ARG A 58 28.59 -4.79 -6.55
C ARG A 58 29.61 -5.82 -6.12
N ARG A 59 30.22 -6.49 -7.10
CA ARG A 59 31.34 -7.38 -6.83
C ARG A 59 32.62 -6.54 -6.75
N GLY A 60 33.23 -6.54 -5.57
CA GLY A 60 34.53 -5.90 -5.34
C GLY A 60 35.66 -6.64 -6.06
N PRO A 61 36.84 -6.01 -6.16
CA PRO A 61 38.01 -6.59 -6.84
C PRO A 61 38.47 -7.92 -6.20
N ASP A 62 38.20 -8.13 -4.91
CA ASP A 62 38.53 -9.34 -4.16
C ASP A 62 37.45 -10.45 -4.29
N GLY A 63 36.45 -10.25 -5.14
CA GLY A 63 35.32 -11.17 -5.30
C GLY A 63 34.25 -11.06 -4.19
N ALA A 64 34.48 -10.23 -3.16
CA ALA A 64 33.50 -9.93 -2.12
C ALA A 64 32.33 -9.13 -2.69
N GLU A 65 31.10 -9.52 -2.34
CA GLU A 65 29.90 -8.79 -2.73
C GLU A 65 29.60 -7.69 -1.72
N GLU A 66 29.67 -6.44 -2.16
CA GLU A 66 29.35 -5.27 -1.35
C GLU A 66 27.91 -4.84 -1.62
N ARG A 67 27.10 -4.86 -0.56
CA ARG A 67 25.69 -4.43 -0.58
C ARG A 67 25.59 -3.00 -0.09
N VAL A 68 25.29 -2.07 -1.00
CA VAL A 68 25.22 -0.63 -0.72
C VAL A 68 23.77 -0.15 -0.79
N ALA A 69 23.28 0.51 0.26
CA ALA A 69 21.95 1.09 0.27
C ALA A 69 21.83 2.20 -0.79
N LEU A 70 20.80 2.12 -1.63
CA LEU A 70 20.53 3.09 -2.67
C LEU A 70 19.51 4.12 -2.20
N ASP A 71 19.87 5.39 -2.32
CA ASP A 71 18.87 6.45 -2.39
C ASP A 71 18.24 6.42 -3.79
N ARG A 72 17.02 5.88 -3.88
CA ARG A 72 16.26 5.77 -5.14
C ARG A 72 16.02 7.12 -5.81
N TYR A 73 15.90 8.20 -5.05
CA TYR A 73 15.67 9.53 -5.62
C TYR A 73 16.95 10.01 -6.30
N ALA A 74 18.06 9.98 -5.57
CA ALA A 74 19.36 10.36 -6.10
C ALA A 74 19.78 9.48 -7.29
N ALA A 75 19.58 8.15 -7.19
CA ALA A 75 19.91 7.20 -8.24
C ALA A 75 19.15 7.49 -9.55
N LEU A 76 17.86 7.84 -9.45
CA LEU A 76 17.03 8.21 -10.60
C LEU A 76 17.14 9.69 -11.00
N GLY A 77 17.98 10.48 -10.33
CA GLY A 77 18.20 11.90 -10.64
C GLY A 77 17.06 12.82 -10.22
N TYR A 78 16.26 12.42 -9.24
CA TYR A 78 15.19 13.24 -8.68
C TYR A 78 15.60 13.86 -7.34
N ASP A 79 15.13 15.09 -7.13
CA ASP A 79 15.04 15.69 -5.80
C ASP A 79 13.85 15.06 -5.04
N ASP A 80 14.04 14.70 -3.78
CA ASP A 80 13.06 13.97 -2.95
C ASP A 80 11.71 14.71 -2.84
N ARG A 81 11.72 16.04 -2.79
CA ARG A 81 10.53 16.89 -2.68
C ARG A 81 9.84 17.09 -4.02
N LYS A 82 10.60 17.10 -5.11
CA LYS A 82 10.09 17.31 -6.49
C LYS A 82 9.87 16.02 -7.27
N ALA A 83 10.21 14.87 -6.69
CA ALA A 83 10.03 13.57 -7.32
C ALA A 83 8.57 13.31 -7.70
N PRO A 84 8.33 12.60 -8.81
CA PRO A 84 6.99 12.27 -9.24
C PRO A 84 6.27 11.42 -8.18
N ARG A 85 4.93 11.55 -8.13
CA ARG A 85 4.11 10.92 -7.08
C ARG A 85 4.31 9.40 -7.00
N TRP A 86 4.50 8.73 -8.13
CA TRP A 86 4.69 7.27 -8.18
C TRP A 86 6.02 6.81 -7.53
N LEU A 87 7.04 7.67 -7.47
CA LEU A 87 8.32 7.40 -6.80
C LEU A 87 8.28 7.74 -5.30
N ARG A 88 7.50 8.79 -4.94
CA ARG A 88 7.30 9.18 -3.53
C ARG A 88 6.31 8.27 -2.79
N MET A 89 5.29 7.79 -3.49
CA MET A 89 4.21 6.97 -2.96
C MET A 89 4.09 5.69 -3.77
N ILE A 90 4.88 4.69 -3.37
CA ILE A 90 4.91 3.38 -4.02
C ILE A 90 3.63 2.63 -3.65
N ARG A 91 2.95 2.08 -4.66
CA ARG A 91 1.73 1.30 -4.48
C ARG A 91 1.81 -0.04 -5.17
N GLY A 92 1.45 -1.07 -4.42
CA GLY A 92 1.46 -2.46 -4.84
C GLY A 92 2.81 -2.97 -5.30
N GLU A 93 2.83 -4.26 -5.63
CA GLU A 93 4.00 -4.94 -6.19
C GLU A 93 4.49 -4.26 -7.48
N GLY A 94 3.56 -3.93 -8.38
CA GLY A 94 3.90 -3.30 -9.66
C GLY A 94 4.61 -1.95 -9.52
N GLY A 95 4.31 -1.17 -8.49
CA GLY A 95 4.99 0.10 -8.21
C GLY A 95 6.43 -0.10 -7.75
N ALA A 96 6.68 -1.09 -6.88
CA ALA A 96 8.02 -1.44 -6.44
C ALA A 96 8.86 -1.99 -7.60
N LEU A 97 8.29 -2.91 -8.39
CA LEU A 97 8.95 -3.47 -9.57
C LEU A 97 9.26 -2.42 -10.63
N LYS A 98 8.38 -1.42 -10.80
CA LYS A 98 8.63 -0.32 -11.72
C LYS A 98 9.89 0.46 -11.33
N ILE A 99 10.01 0.84 -10.06
CA ILE A 99 11.19 1.55 -9.55
C ILE A 99 12.44 0.69 -9.69
N GLY A 100 12.34 -0.62 -9.36
CA GLY A 100 13.42 -1.58 -9.57
C GLY A 100 13.95 -1.59 -11.00
N ARG A 101 13.05 -1.68 -11.99
CA ARG A 101 13.43 -1.65 -13.41
C ARG A 101 14.13 -0.36 -13.80
N GLU A 102 13.60 0.79 -13.40
CA GLU A 102 14.24 2.08 -13.70
C GLU A 102 15.63 2.20 -13.04
N LEU A 103 15.80 1.65 -11.83
CA LEU A 103 17.10 1.57 -11.17
C LEU A 103 18.08 0.67 -11.92
N CYS A 104 17.64 -0.51 -12.37
CA CYS A 104 18.45 -1.42 -13.17
C CYS A 104 18.91 -0.76 -14.49
N GLU A 105 17.98 -0.09 -15.20
CA GLU A 105 18.29 0.65 -16.42
C GLU A 105 19.32 1.78 -16.15
N ARG A 106 19.22 2.44 -14.99
CA ARG A 106 20.06 3.59 -14.65
C ARG A 106 21.44 3.22 -14.15
N LEU A 107 21.57 2.12 -13.40
CA LEU A 107 22.84 1.63 -12.87
C LEU A 107 23.66 0.88 -13.92
N GLY A 108 23.01 0.37 -14.97
CA GLY A 108 23.64 -0.30 -16.09
C GLY A 108 23.93 -1.79 -15.82
N PRO A 109 24.41 -2.50 -16.86
CA PRO A 109 24.65 -3.94 -16.77
C PRO A 109 25.78 -4.26 -15.77
N GLY A 110 25.59 -5.31 -14.97
CA GLY A 110 26.59 -5.80 -14.01
C GLY A 110 26.41 -5.31 -12.57
N VAL A 111 25.36 -4.53 -12.28
CA VAL A 111 24.93 -4.19 -10.92
C VAL A 111 23.60 -4.86 -10.64
N ALA A 112 23.58 -5.78 -9.68
CA ALA A 112 22.33 -6.39 -9.21
C ALA A 112 21.59 -5.41 -8.29
N VAL A 113 20.26 -5.33 -8.41
CA VAL A 113 19.44 -4.44 -7.59
C VAL A 113 18.54 -5.28 -6.72
N GLN A 114 18.82 -5.25 -5.43
CA GLN A 114 18.05 -5.96 -4.43
C GLN A 114 17.03 -5.03 -3.77
N VAL A 115 15.91 -5.59 -3.31
CA VAL A 115 14.88 -4.83 -2.60
C VAL A 115 14.43 -5.54 -1.33
N GLU A 116 14.26 -4.76 -0.28
CA GLU A 116 13.49 -5.15 0.89
C GLU A 116 12.22 -4.30 0.92
N ALA A 117 11.06 -4.94 0.79
CA ALA A 117 9.80 -4.22 0.76
C ALA A 117 8.70 -4.87 1.60
N THR A 118 7.90 -4.02 2.24
CA THR A 118 6.67 -4.39 2.93
C THR A 118 5.49 -3.62 2.35
N ILE A 119 4.33 -4.27 2.34
CA ILE A 119 3.07 -3.73 1.83
C ILE A 119 2.05 -3.61 2.96
N ALA A 120 1.33 -2.50 2.99
CA ALA A 120 0.27 -2.26 3.96
C ALA A 120 -1.01 -3.01 3.54
N THR A 121 -1.44 -3.92 4.40
CA THR A 121 -2.65 -4.74 4.26
C THR A 121 -3.64 -4.44 5.38
N TRP A 122 -4.81 -5.09 5.35
CA TRP A 122 -5.78 -5.04 6.43
C TRP A 122 -5.27 -5.62 7.75
N ASP A 123 -4.36 -6.60 7.67
CA ASP A 123 -3.83 -7.33 8.80
C ASP A 123 -2.49 -6.73 9.30
N GLY A 124 -2.02 -5.64 8.68
CA GLY A 124 -0.78 -4.93 9.02
C GLY A 124 0.21 -4.85 7.86
N TRP A 125 1.48 -4.60 8.17
CA TRP A 125 2.56 -4.60 7.17
C TRP A 125 3.00 -6.04 6.93
N GLU A 126 2.95 -6.49 5.67
CA GLU A 126 3.37 -7.82 5.27
C GLU A 126 4.57 -7.75 4.31
N PRO A 127 5.48 -8.75 4.31
CA PRO A 127 6.57 -8.84 3.33
C PRO A 127 6.06 -8.92 1.88
N LEU A 128 6.44 -7.96 1.05
CA LEU A 128 6.05 -7.91 -0.35
C LEU A 128 6.89 -8.86 -1.21
N PHE A 129 8.15 -9.09 -0.84
CA PHE A 129 9.03 -10.09 -1.46
C PHE A 129 9.39 -11.15 -0.41
N ALA A 130 9.56 -12.39 -0.85
CA ALA A 130 9.81 -13.51 0.08
C ALA A 130 11.27 -13.53 0.56
N ASP A 131 12.19 -13.05 -0.29
CA ASP A 131 13.61 -12.95 -0.05
C ASP A 131 14.17 -11.67 -0.72
N VAL A 132 15.49 -11.52 -0.67
CA VAL A 132 16.22 -10.46 -1.34
C VAL A 132 16.33 -10.78 -2.85
N ASP A 133 15.27 -10.47 -3.58
CA ASP A 133 15.19 -10.73 -5.02
C ASP A 133 16.04 -9.71 -5.82
N ASP A 134 16.82 -10.20 -6.80
CA ASP A 134 17.44 -9.33 -7.82
C ASP A 134 16.37 -8.88 -8.82
N LEU A 135 16.03 -7.61 -8.75
CA LEU A 135 15.02 -6.97 -9.60
C LEU A 135 15.47 -6.77 -11.04
N CYS A 136 16.75 -6.94 -11.33
CA CYS A 136 17.28 -6.84 -12.69
C CYS A 136 17.12 -8.15 -13.48
N GLU A 137 16.83 -9.26 -12.80
CA GLU A 137 16.48 -10.54 -13.41
C GLU A 137 14.95 -10.76 -13.44
N PRO A 138 14.45 -11.65 -14.34
CA PRO A 138 13.04 -12.00 -14.37
C PRO A 138 12.59 -12.64 -13.05
N ILE A 139 11.80 -11.91 -12.26
CA ILE A 139 11.23 -12.40 -11.00
C ILE A 139 10.16 -13.44 -11.32
N ALA A 140 10.30 -14.64 -10.76
CA ALA A 140 9.31 -15.69 -10.94
C ALA A 140 7.95 -15.26 -10.37
N PRO A 141 6.83 -15.52 -11.07
CA PRO A 141 5.51 -15.14 -10.58
C PRO A 141 5.21 -15.85 -9.25
N ARG A 142 4.83 -15.06 -8.23
CA ARG A 142 4.44 -15.58 -6.91
C ARG A 142 3.24 -16.53 -7.07
N ARG A 143 3.34 -17.74 -6.52
CA ARG A 143 2.14 -18.57 -6.30
C ARG A 143 1.29 -17.87 -5.25
N VAL A 144 0.24 -17.17 -5.68
CA VAL A 144 -0.79 -16.64 -4.78
C VAL A 144 -1.51 -17.85 -4.18
N THR A 145 -1.01 -18.35 -3.05
CA THR A 145 -1.78 -19.26 -2.20
C THR A 145 -2.88 -18.41 -1.58
N ARG A 146 -4.03 -18.34 -2.26
CA ARG A 146 -5.27 -17.88 -1.63
C ARG A 146 -5.48 -18.72 -0.38
N ARG A 147 -5.08 -18.24 0.79
CA ARG A 147 -5.60 -18.73 2.06
C ARG A 147 -7.10 -18.47 1.98
N ARG A 148 -7.88 -19.51 1.65
CA ARG A 148 -9.33 -19.52 1.88
C ARG A 148 -9.50 -19.17 3.36
N ARG A 149 -9.97 -17.96 3.66
CA ARG A 149 -10.59 -17.67 4.95
C ARG A 149 -11.66 -18.75 5.13
N ARG A 150 -11.44 -19.68 6.07
CA ARG A 150 -12.52 -20.55 6.54
C ARG A 150 -13.58 -19.60 7.11
N GLY A 151 -14.79 -19.70 6.57
CA GLY A 151 -15.97 -18.99 7.06
C GLY A 151 -16.40 -19.47 8.42
#